data_AF-B7QM41-F1
#
_entry.id   AF-B7QM41-F1
#
_cell.length_a   1.000
_cell.length_b   1.000
_cell.length_c   1.000
_cell.angle_alpha   90.00
_cell.angle_beta   90.00
_cell.angle_gamma   90.00
#
_symmetry.space_group_name_H-M   'P 1'
#
loop_
_entity.id
_entity.type
_entity.pdbx_description
1 polymer ?
#
loop_
_entity_poly.entity_id
_entity_poly.type
_entity_poly.pdbx_seq_one_letter_code
_entity_poly.pdbx_strand_id
1 'polypeptide(L)' 'MCHDGYGIFYSLEPKAMSYFITGYASCPKTSTVQLRDALEESLLQMQECLHDHHAERDQT' A
#
# COMPACT_ATOMS: atom_id res chain seq x y z
N MET A 1 16.26 -11.35 1.48
CA MET A 1 15.92 -10.64 0.23
C MET A 1 15.99 -11.64 -0.91
N CYS A 2 14.92 -11.80 -1.69
CA CYS A 2 14.85 -12.72 -2.84
C CYS A 2 14.98 -11.95 -4.15
N HIS A 3 15.54 -12.57 -5.19
CA HIS A 3 15.75 -11.93 -6.50
C HIS A 3 14.44 -11.55 -7.19
N ASP A 4 13.37 -12.30 -6.92
CA ASP A 4 12.02 -12.12 -7.44
C ASP A 4 11.05 -11.47 -6.43
N GLY A 5 11.59 -10.91 -5.35
CA GLY A 5 10.81 -10.22 -4.32
C GLY A 5 11.01 -8.72 -4.31
N TYR A 6 10.31 -8.07 -3.39
CA TYR A 6 10.44 -6.65 -3.08
C TYR A 6 10.96 -6.45 -1.66
N GLY A 7 11.69 -5.36 -1.45
CA GLY A 7 11.93 -4.83 -0.11
C GLY A 7 11.08 -3.58 0.09
N ILE A 8 10.26 -3.52 1.14
CA ILE A 8 9.38 -2.40 1.44
C ILE A 8 9.72 -1.86 2.83
N PHE A 9 9.93 -0.56 2.91
CA PHE A 9 10.16 0.16 4.15
C PHE A 9 9.09 1.24 4.28
N TYR A 10 8.62 1.50 5.49
CA TYR A 10 7.62 2.53 5.71
C TYR A 10 7.80 3.26 7.04
N SER A 11 7.27 4.47 7.10
CA SER A 11 7.16 5.30 8.29
C SER A 11 5.75 5.87 8.37
N LEU A 12 5.20 5.89 9.57
CA LEU A 12 3.87 6.41 9.84
C LEU A 12 3.97 7.79 10.49
N GLU A 13 3.20 8.73 9.97
CA GLU A 13 2.98 10.05 10.53
C GLU A 13 1.48 10.21 10.88
N PRO A 14 1.10 11.16 11.74
CA PRO A 14 -0.30 11.28 12.18
C PRO A 14 -1.35 11.42 11.07
N LYS A 15 -0.96 11.88 9.87
CA LYS A 15 -1.87 12.08 8.72
C LYS A 15 -1.31 11.57 7.39
N ALA A 16 -0.19 10.85 7.44
CA ALA A 16 0.50 10.41 6.24
C ALA A 16 1.26 9.12 6.48
N MET A 17 1.50 8.37 5.41
CA MET A 17 2.38 7.23 5.40
C MET A 17 3.42 7.45 4.30
N SER A 18 4.69 7.43 4.68
CA SER A 18 5.81 7.44 3.73
C SER A 18 6.29 6.02 3.54
N TYR A 19 6.56 5.61 2.30
CA TYR A 19 7.08 4.28 2.01
C TYR A 19 8.09 4.29 0.87
N PHE A 20 9.00 3.32 0.89
CA PHE A 20 10.07 3.14 -0.09
C PHE A 20 10.11 1.68 -0.53
N ILE A 21 10.07 1.47 -1.85
CA ILE A 21 10.00 0.14 -2.46
C ILE A 21 11.26 -0.10 -3.28
N THR A 22 11.89 -1.23 -3.01
CA THR A 22 13.07 -1.74 -3.73
C THR A 22 12.73 -3.04 -4.43
N GLY A 23 13.37 -3.28 -5.56
CA GLY A 23 13.25 -4.50 -6.34
C GLY A 23 14.45 -4.65 -7.27
N TYR A 24 14.65 -5.85 -7.81
CA TYR A 24 15.72 -6.13 -8.75
C TYR A 24 15.25 -5.85 -10.18
N ALA A 25 15.84 -4.84 -10.84
CA ALA A 25 15.51 -4.50 -12.23
C ALA A 25 15.78 -5.65 -13.22
N SER A 26 16.65 -6.60 -12.86
CA SER A 26 16.91 -7.83 -13.61
C SER A 26 15.75 -8.82 -13.60
N CYS A 27 14.77 -8.68 -12.70
CA CYS A 27 13.60 -9.56 -12.63
C CYS A 27 12.41 -8.92 -13.36
N PRO A 28 12.06 -9.37 -14.58
CA PRO A 28 10.97 -8.78 -15.36
C PRO A 28 9.57 -9.02 -14.78
N LYS A 29 9.44 -9.95 -13.82
CA LYS A 29 8.18 -10.23 -13.11
C LYS A 29 7.89 -9.21 -12.01
N THR A 30 8.88 -8.42 -11.59
CA THR A 30 8.74 -7.43 -10.54
C THR A 30 8.81 -6.01 -11.09
N SER A 31 7.92 -5.14 -10.63
CA SER A 31 7.91 -3.71 -10.95
C SER A 31 7.60 -2.90 -9.70
N THR A 32 8.56 -2.10 -9.24
CA THR A 32 8.40 -1.26 -8.05
C THR A 32 7.34 -0.18 -8.25
N VAL A 33 7.18 0.32 -9.47
CA VAL A 33 6.15 1.31 -9.84
C VAL A 33 4.76 0.69 -9.76
N GLN A 34 4.56 -0.48 -10.36
CA GLN A 34 3.26 -1.16 -10.30
C GLN A 34 2.88 -1.53 -8.86
N LEU A 35 3.84 -1.97 -8.05
CA LEU A 35 3.59 -2.27 -6.64
C LEU A 35 3.26 -1.01 -5.83
N ARG A 36 3.93 0.12 -6.10
CA ARG A 36 3.59 1.41 -5.48
C ARG A 36 2.14 1.78 -5.75
N ASP A 37 1.75 1.76 -7.03
CA ASP A 37 0.41 2.17 -7.45
C ASP A 37 -0.67 1.25 -6.86
N ALA A 38 -0.44 -0.06 -6.88
CA ALA A 38 -1.36 -1.03 -6.27
C ALA A 38 -1.46 -0.90 -4.74
N LEU A 39 -0.35 -0.57 -4.07
CA LEU A 39 -0.34 -0.34 -2.61
C LEU A 39 -1.14 0.91 -2.25
N GLU A 40 -0.96 2.00 -3.01
CA GLU A 40 -1.72 3.24 -2.82
C GLU A 40 -3.22 3.01 -3.01
N GLU A 41 -3.62 2.34 -4.09
CA GLU A 41 -5.03 1.99 -4.34
C GLU A 41 -5.61 1.12 -3.22
N SER A 42 -4.87 0.11 -2.76
CA SER A 42 -5.31 -0.77 -1.69
C SER A 42 -5.51 -0.03 -0.37
N LEU A 43 -4.62 0.92 -0.04
CA LEU A 43 -4.72 1.72 1.18
C LEU A 43 -5.95 2.65 1.14
N LEU A 44 -6.23 3.26 -0.01
CA LEU A 44 -7.42 4.09 -0.21
C LEU A 44 -8.71 3.27 -0.09
N GLN A 45 -8.77 2.10 -0.72
CA GLN A 45 -9.94 1.21 -0.61
C GLN A 45 -10.18 0.73 0.83
N MET A 46 -9.11 0.44 1.58
CA MET A 46 -9.24 0.10 3.01
C MET A 46 -9.78 1.28 3.83
N GLN A 47 -9.34 2.51 3.53
CA GLN A 47 -9.86 3.71 4.19
C GLN A 47 -11.34 3.92 3.90
N GLU A 48 -11.75 3.78 2.64
CA GLU A 48 -13.16 3.91 2.21
C GLU A 48 -14.04 2.86 2.91
N CYS A 49 -13.63 1.60 2.89
CA CYS A 49 -14.35 0.50 3.55
C CYS A 49 -14.56 0.75 5.05
N LEU A 50 -13.54 1.28 5.74
CA LEU A 50 -13.65 1.63 7.15
C LEU A 50 -14.58 2.83 7.36
N HIS A 51 -14.55 3.84 6.50
CA HIS A 51 -15.48 4.97 6.61
C HIS A 51 -16.94 4.55 6.41
N ASP A 52 -17.23 3.71 5.41
CA ASP A 52 -18.58 3.25 5.11
C ASP A 52 -19.17 2.44 6.28
N HIS A 53 -18.38 1.53 6.87
CA HIS A 53 -18.83 0.76 8.03
C HIS A 53 -19.06 1.61 9.30
N HIS A 54 -18.33 2.71 9.46
CA HIS A 54 -18.58 3.64 10.56
C HIS A 54 -19.88 4.44 10.34
N ALA A 55 -20.15 4.85 9.10
CA ALA A 55 -21.40 5.56 8.75
C ALA A 55 -22.66 4.69 8.93
N GLU A 56 -22.55 3.37 8.73
CA GLU A 56 -23.64 2.41 8.97
C GLU A 56 -23.92 2.19 10.47
N ARG A 57 -22.88 2.21 11.32
CA ARG A 57 -23.01 2.01 12.77
C ARG A 57 -23.64 3.18 13.51
N ASP A 58 -23.46 4.40 13.02
CA ASP A 58 -24.05 5.60 13.63
C ASP A 58 -25.54 5.79 13.27
N GLN A 59 -26.10 4.95 12.39
CA GLN A 59 -27.51 5.01 11.94
C GLN A 59 -28.43 3.96 12.60
N THR A 60 -27.91 3.11 13.49
CA THR A 60 -28.67 2.10 14.26
C THR A 60 -28.62 2.36 15.75
#